data_AF-A0A2N3GAG8-F1
#
_entry.id   AF-A0A2N3GAG8-F1
#
_cell.length_a   1.000
_cell.length_b   1.000
_cell.length_c   1.000
_cell.angle_alpha   90.00
_cell.angle_beta   90.00
_cell.angle_gamma   90.00
#
_symmetry.space_group_name_H-M   'P 1'
#
loop_
_entity.id
_entity.type
_entity.pdbx_description
1 polymer ?
#
loop_
_entity_poly.entity_id
_entity_poly.type
_entity_poly.pdbx_seq_one_letter_code
_entity_poly.pdbx_strand_id
1 'polypeptide(L)'
;MSVGIDENTVEEAALEYFRQLGYKTTWGPGIAPDGDAPERADYGQVLLRGRLREALERINPEYGPDVIDKAFVILDRAESQNPLSENERFHRLITNGIPVEHRIEDGSVRTSLLWLIDFDNPDDNDWVAVNQFTVIENGKNRRPDVIVFVNGLPLALLELKNPGSENATLRGAWNQVQTYRSDIPSIFTPNAVSIISDGTSASMGSFTAGWEHYAPWKTIDGREVVSGVPALEVLIKGVFDQERFLDILRNFVVFSDEPTGLVKRVAKYHQYWAVNAAVESTIEASGPDGDRRGGVVWHTQGSGKSIEMVLYAGKIMRNEAMGNPTLVFITDRNDLDDQLFGEVFAPARILPDTPVQAETRSDLRTLLRRSSGGIIFTTLQKFAPEQGGDSNPELTQRRNVVVVADEAHRSQYGFSESLASDGTLKSGLAKHMRDALPNATYLGFTGTPIESTDKSTRSVFGDYVDIYDLTRAVEDGATVKIFYESRLAKVSLDEADYAALDALADEISEQV
;
A
#
# COMPACT_ATOMS: atom_id res chain seq x y z
N MET A 1 -2.67 -46.53 9.70
CA MET A 1 -3.31 -45.48 10.50
C MET A 1 -3.02 -44.17 9.78
N SER A 2 -4.02 -43.56 9.15
CA SER A 2 -3.86 -42.21 8.59
C SER A 2 -3.68 -41.25 9.77
N VAL A 3 -2.50 -40.64 9.89
CA VAL A 3 -2.31 -39.50 10.79
C VAL A 3 -3.17 -38.38 10.21
N GLY A 4 -4.37 -38.20 10.77
CA GLY A 4 -5.22 -37.08 10.41
C GLY A 4 -4.51 -35.81 10.85
N ILE A 5 -4.28 -34.89 9.91
CA ILE A 5 -3.84 -33.54 10.23
C ILE A 5 -4.95 -32.94 11.11
N ASP A 6 -4.62 -32.56 12.33
CA ASP A 6 -5.52 -31.84 13.23
C ASP A 6 -5.13 -30.35 13.30
N GLU A 7 -5.97 -29.52 13.94
CA GLU A 7 -5.72 -28.07 14.08
C GLU A 7 -4.39 -27.79 14.81
N ASN A 8 -4.04 -28.62 15.78
CA ASN A 8 -2.78 -28.55 16.51
C ASN A 8 -1.57 -28.74 15.57
N THR A 9 -1.68 -29.62 14.58
CA THR A 9 -0.63 -29.80 13.55
C THR A 9 -0.39 -28.53 12.74
N VAL A 10 -1.45 -27.80 12.38
CA VAL A 10 -1.33 -26.54 11.61
C VAL A 10 -0.73 -25.43 12.47
N GLU A 11 -1.14 -25.36 13.74
CA GLU A 11 -0.58 -24.40 14.70
C GLU A 11 0.91 -24.66 14.96
N GLU A 12 1.30 -25.91 15.21
CA GLU A 12 2.70 -26.29 15.40
C GLU A 12 3.55 -25.99 14.16
N ALA A 13 3.02 -26.23 12.96
CA ALA A 13 3.68 -25.86 11.70
C ALA A 13 3.86 -24.34 11.57
N ALA A 14 2.83 -23.55 11.91
CA ALA A 14 2.93 -22.08 11.91
C ALA A 14 4.04 -21.59 12.84
N LEU A 15 4.06 -22.10 14.08
CA LEU A 15 5.11 -21.78 15.05
C LEU A 15 6.51 -22.18 14.54
N GLU A 16 6.64 -23.31 13.86
CA GLU A 16 7.91 -23.72 13.27
C GLU A 16 8.37 -22.78 12.16
N TYR A 17 7.46 -22.31 11.29
CA TYR A 17 7.81 -21.30 10.29
C TYR A 17 8.28 -19.99 10.94
N PHE A 18 7.68 -19.57 12.05
CA PHE A 18 8.15 -18.42 12.82
C PHE A 18 9.55 -18.64 13.43
N ARG A 19 9.86 -19.84 13.96
CA ARG A 19 11.21 -20.15 14.45
C ARG A 19 12.27 -20.04 13.36
N GLN A 20 11.93 -20.47 12.14
CA GLN A 20 12.83 -20.36 10.98
C GLN A 20 13.13 -18.91 10.61
N LEU A 21 12.25 -17.97 10.95
CA LEU A 21 12.42 -16.51 10.78
C LEU A 21 13.05 -15.83 12.01
N GLY A 22 13.53 -16.60 12.98
CA GLY A 22 14.19 -16.08 14.19
C GLY A 22 13.25 -15.66 15.32
N TYR A 23 11.95 -15.93 15.22
CA TYR A 23 10.99 -15.59 16.29
C TYR A 23 11.10 -16.58 17.43
N LYS A 24 11.01 -16.08 18.67
CA LYS A 24 10.77 -16.94 19.82
C LYS A 24 9.33 -17.43 19.80
N THR A 25 9.10 -18.72 19.96
CA THR A 25 7.75 -19.27 20.14
C THR A 25 7.44 -19.50 21.62
N THR A 26 6.27 -19.07 22.07
CA THR A 26 5.86 -19.17 23.48
C THR A 26 4.44 -19.72 23.60
N TRP A 27 4.21 -20.55 24.63
CA TRP A 27 2.88 -21.08 24.92
C TRP A 27 2.07 -20.11 25.76
N GLY A 28 0.97 -19.60 25.20
CA GLY A 28 0.12 -18.56 25.80
C GLY A 28 -0.33 -18.85 27.24
N PRO A 29 -0.84 -20.06 27.56
CA PRO A 29 -1.18 -20.42 28.93
C PRO A 29 0.00 -20.38 29.91
N GLY A 30 1.23 -20.60 29.46
CA GLY A 30 2.43 -20.50 30.29
C GLY A 30 2.76 -19.06 30.71
N ILE A 31 2.40 -18.06 29.89
CA ILE A 31 2.60 -16.63 30.16
C ILE A 31 1.32 -15.90 30.60
N ALA A 32 0.24 -16.64 30.81
CA ALA A 32 -1.02 -16.12 31.35
C ALA A 32 -0.84 -15.68 32.81
N PRO A 33 -1.75 -14.87 33.37
CA PRO A 33 -1.65 -14.38 34.76
C PRO A 33 -1.57 -15.48 35.82
N ASP A 34 -2.16 -16.65 35.54
CA ASP A 34 -2.17 -17.86 36.36
C ASP A 34 -1.25 -18.96 35.82
N GLY A 35 -0.38 -18.63 34.87
CA GLY A 35 0.61 -19.53 34.27
C GLY A 35 1.90 -19.65 35.07
N ASP A 36 2.83 -20.48 34.56
CA ASP A 36 4.10 -20.77 35.23
C ASP A 36 5.09 -19.59 35.20
N ALA A 37 5.03 -18.74 34.18
CA ALA A 37 5.90 -17.58 33.98
C ALA A 37 5.08 -16.37 33.50
N PRO A 38 4.23 -15.78 34.37
CA PRO A 38 3.27 -14.77 33.97
C PRO A 38 3.95 -13.52 33.40
N GLU A 39 3.56 -13.12 32.18
CA GLU A 39 3.98 -11.86 31.56
C GLU A 39 2.87 -10.79 31.58
N ARG A 40 1.70 -11.13 32.14
CA ARG A 40 0.51 -10.29 32.24
C ARG A 40 -0.08 -10.36 33.64
N ALA A 41 -0.64 -9.24 34.13
CA ALA A 41 -1.26 -9.20 35.45
C ALA A 41 -2.72 -9.71 35.44
N ASP A 42 -3.41 -9.62 34.31
CA ASP A 42 -4.78 -10.07 34.12
C ASP A 42 -5.06 -10.45 32.66
N TYR A 43 -6.16 -11.15 32.42
CA TYR A 43 -6.53 -11.66 31.09
C TYR A 43 -7.04 -10.58 30.13
N GLY A 44 -7.33 -9.36 30.59
CA GLY A 44 -7.69 -8.21 29.76
C GLY A 44 -6.46 -7.48 29.21
N GLN A 45 -5.26 -7.74 29.76
CA GLN A 45 -4.03 -7.18 29.23
C GLN A 45 -3.66 -7.88 27.91
N VAL A 46 -3.60 -7.09 26.85
CA VAL A 46 -3.22 -7.54 25.51
C VAL A 46 -1.77 -7.19 25.15
N LEU A 47 -1.21 -6.16 25.79
CA LEU A 47 0.21 -5.80 25.64
C LEU A 47 1.07 -6.61 26.62
N LEU A 48 2.21 -7.13 26.16
CA LEU A 48 3.22 -7.71 27.03
C LEU A 48 4.10 -6.57 27.57
N ARG A 49 3.59 -5.88 28.60
CA ARG A 49 4.16 -4.62 29.10
C ARG A 49 5.62 -4.71 29.55
N GLY A 50 6.05 -5.85 30.09
CA GLY A 50 7.46 -6.07 30.46
C GLY A 50 8.39 -5.98 29.25
N ARG A 51 8.08 -6.77 28.21
CA ARG A 51 8.80 -6.75 26.92
C ARG A 51 8.79 -5.37 26.27
N LEU A 52 7.64 -4.69 26.30
CA LEU A 52 7.50 -3.35 25.76
C LEU A 52 8.38 -2.32 26.47
N ARG A 53 8.49 -2.42 27.80
CA ARG A 53 9.38 -1.54 28.58
C ARG A 53 10.84 -1.80 28.24
N GLU A 54 11.26 -3.06 28.22
CA GLU A 54 12.63 -3.45 27.87
C GLU A 54 13.02 -2.97 26.47
N ALA A 55 12.10 -3.07 25.51
CA ALA A 55 12.31 -2.55 24.16
C ALA A 55 12.39 -1.02 24.13
N LEU A 56 11.49 -0.30 24.81
CA LEU A 56 11.53 1.17 24.88
C LEU A 56 12.85 1.68 25.48
N GLU A 57 13.34 1.03 26.53
CA GLU A 57 14.63 1.36 27.17
C GLU A 57 15.82 1.05 26.25
N ARG A 58 15.74 -0.04 25.47
CA ARG A 58 16.78 -0.43 24.50
C ARG A 58 16.85 0.50 23.28
N ILE A 59 15.70 0.83 22.71
CA ILE A 59 15.58 1.62 21.47
C ILE A 59 15.80 3.12 21.73
N ASN A 60 15.50 3.59 22.94
CA ASN A 60 15.60 5.00 23.30
C ASN A 60 16.55 5.20 24.50
N PRO A 61 17.83 4.79 24.39
CA PRO A 61 18.78 4.74 25.51
C PRO A 61 19.12 6.12 26.10
N GLU A 62 18.80 7.21 25.39
CA GLU A 62 19.03 8.57 25.83
C GLU A 62 18.02 9.05 26.90
N TYR A 63 16.90 8.34 27.11
CA TYR A 63 15.85 8.74 28.05
C TYR A 63 15.82 7.88 29.31
N GLY A 64 15.65 8.55 30.46
CA GLY A 64 15.50 7.90 31.75
C GLY A 64 14.11 7.25 31.97
N PRO A 65 13.97 6.43 33.03
CA PRO A 65 12.72 5.70 33.32
C PRO A 65 11.48 6.60 33.46
N ASP A 66 11.64 7.84 33.92
CA ASP A 66 10.55 8.80 34.10
C ASP A 66 9.95 9.27 32.77
N VAL A 67 10.76 9.37 31.71
CA VAL A 67 10.29 9.69 30.35
C VAL A 67 9.62 8.47 29.73
N ILE A 68 10.18 7.27 29.93
CA ILE A 68 9.57 6.00 29.49
C ILE A 68 8.20 5.80 30.17
N ASP A 69 8.06 6.09 31.46
CA ASP A 69 6.79 5.99 32.19
C ASP A 69 5.71 6.91 31.60
N LYS A 70 6.08 8.11 31.15
CA LYS A 70 5.15 9.01 30.46
C LYS A 70 4.69 8.45 29.12
N ALA A 71 5.54 7.72 28.41
CA ALA A 71 5.12 7.03 27.18
C ALA A 71 4.02 6.00 27.49
N PHE A 72 4.16 5.21 28.56
CA PHE A 72 3.11 4.28 29.01
C PHE A 72 1.79 4.99 29.37
N VAL A 73 1.85 6.17 30.00
CA VAL A 73 0.64 6.97 30.27
C VAL A 73 -0.09 7.36 28.98
N ILE A 74 0.63 7.67 27.91
CA ILE A 74 0.04 8.00 26.59
C ILE A 74 -0.55 6.75 25.93
N LEU A 75 0.13 5.60 26.03
CA LEU A 75 -0.34 4.34 25.48
C LEU A 75 -1.64 3.86 26.15
N ASP A 76 -1.71 3.99 27.47
CA ASP A 76 -2.86 3.55 28.28
C ASP A 76 -4.09 4.44 28.13
N ARG A 77 -3.91 5.67 27.66
CA ARG A 77 -5.01 6.62 27.48
C ARG A 77 -5.66 6.44 26.10
N ALA A 78 -6.77 5.71 26.07
CA ALA A 78 -7.65 5.69 24.90
C ALA A 78 -8.23 7.09 24.62
N GLU A 79 -8.29 7.47 23.34
CA GLU A 79 -8.82 8.78 22.89
C GLU A 79 -10.19 8.62 22.20
N SER A 80 -10.55 7.40 21.81
CA SER A 80 -11.80 7.03 21.17
C SER A 80 -12.36 5.74 21.73
N GLN A 81 -13.69 5.59 21.67
CA GLN A 81 -14.39 4.33 21.94
C GLN A 81 -14.54 3.47 20.67
N ASN A 82 -14.18 4.00 19.49
CA ASN A 82 -14.19 3.25 18.25
C ASN A 82 -12.88 2.46 18.11
N PRO A 83 -12.91 1.11 18.02
CA PRO A 83 -11.70 0.31 17.94
C PRO A 83 -10.81 0.63 16.73
N LEU A 84 -11.40 0.99 15.59
CA LEU A 84 -10.63 1.34 14.39
C LEU A 84 -9.95 2.71 14.53
N SER A 85 -10.60 3.68 15.17
CA SER A 85 -9.97 4.96 15.50
C SER A 85 -8.82 4.80 16.50
N GLU A 86 -8.98 3.94 17.52
CA GLU A 86 -7.87 3.61 18.42
C GLU A 86 -6.74 2.86 17.71
N ASN A 87 -7.08 2.01 16.73
CA ASN A 87 -6.06 1.34 15.91
C ASN A 87 -5.26 2.32 15.05
N GLU A 88 -5.92 3.32 14.44
CA GLU A 88 -5.23 4.38 13.70
C GLU A 88 -4.32 5.21 14.61
N ARG A 89 -4.82 5.61 15.79
CA ARG A 89 -4.03 6.36 16.77
C ARG A 89 -2.78 5.58 17.18
N PHE A 90 -2.96 4.32 17.57
CA PHE A 90 -1.84 3.48 18.01
C PHE A 90 -0.86 3.20 16.87
N HIS A 91 -1.36 2.97 15.65
CA HIS A 91 -0.52 2.83 14.47
C HIS A 91 0.32 4.08 14.20
N ARG A 92 -0.22 5.29 14.41
CA ARG A 92 0.56 6.53 14.32
C ARG A 92 1.64 6.64 15.39
N LEU A 93 1.38 6.18 16.62
CA LEU A 93 2.39 6.13 17.68
C LEU A 93 3.51 5.14 17.34
N ILE A 94 3.16 4.01 16.71
CA ILE A 94 4.14 3.05 16.21
C ILE A 94 5.00 3.66 15.11
N THR A 95 4.40 4.29 14.10
CA THR A 95 5.10 4.71 12.88
C THR A 95 5.75 6.09 12.93
N ASN A 96 5.31 6.98 13.84
CA ASN A 96 5.84 8.34 13.98
C ASN A 96 6.45 8.62 15.36
N GLY A 97 6.49 7.62 16.25
CA GLY A 97 6.95 7.77 17.62
C GLY A 97 5.92 8.40 18.57
N ILE A 98 6.15 8.22 19.86
CA ILE A 98 5.33 8.75 20.95
C ILE A 98 5.85 10.15 21.32
N PRO A 99 5.05 11.21 21.18
CA PRO A 99 5.46 12.54 21.59
C PRO A 99 5.40 12.68 23.12
N VAL A 100 6.57 12.74 23.78
CA VAL A 100 6.70 12.86 25.23
C VAL A 100 7.30 14.21 25.62
N GLU A 101 6.55 14.99 26.39
CA GLU A 101 7.04 16.21 27.04
C GLU A 101 7.85 15.90 28.30
N HIS A 102 9.10 16.36 28.33
CA HIS A 102 9.98 16.22 29.48
C HIS A 102 10.86 17.47 29.67
N ARG A 103 11.36 17.64 30.88
CA ARG A 103 12.28 18.74 31.19
C ARG A 103 13.69 18.30 30.89
N ILE A 104 14.44 19.14 30.19
CA ILE A 104 15.87 18.92 29.94
C ILE A 104 16.71 19.64 31.00
N GLU A 105 18.02 19.42 31.00
CA GLU A 105 18.95 19.87 32.06
C GLU A 105 18.90 21.39 32.35
N ASP A 106 18.60 22.22 31.33
CA ASP A 106 18.48 23.67 31.48
C ASP A 106 17.15 24.14 32.10
N GLY A 107 16.25 23.20 32.42
CA GLY A 107 14.93 23.45 33.00
C GLY A 107 13.82 23.75 32.00
N SER A 108 14.11 23.86 30.71
CA SER A 108 13.10 24.03 29.66
C SER A 108 12.34 22.73 29.37
N VAL A 109 11.13 22.86 28.82
CA VAL A 109 10.29 21.72 28.40
C VAL A 109 10.53 21.45 26.93
N ARG A 110 10.82 20.20 26.59
CA ARG A 110 10.99 19.73 25.21
C ARG A 110 10.08 18.54 24.95
N THR A 111 9.52 18.48 23.76
CA THR A 111 8.85 17.27 23.24
C THR A 111 9.87 16.45 22.47
N SER A 112 10.06 15.20 22.88
CA SER A 112 10.84 14.20 22.14
C SER A 112 9.93 13.11 21.60
N LEU A 113 10.35 12.46 20.52
CA LEU A 113 9.67 11.30 19.96
C LEU A 113 10.37 10.04 20.48
N LEU A 114 9.64 9.18 21.19
CA LEU A 114 10.13 7.87 21.63
C LEU A 114 9.61 6.80 20.67
N TRP A 115 10.50 5.94 20.18
CA TRP A 115 10.18 4.90 19.22
C TRP A 115 9.79 3.59 19.92
N LEU A 116 8.64 3.04 19.53
CA LEU A 116 8.14 1.75 19.99
C LEU A 116 8.82 0.56 19.29
N ILE A 117 9.33 0.80 18.09
CA ILE A 117 9.91 -0.18 17.17
C ILE A 117 11.11 0.47 16.52
N ASP A 118 12.20 -0.26 16.45
CA ASP A 118 13.35 0.12 15.64
C ASP A 118 13.10 -0.38 14.21
N PHE A 119 12.81 0.55 13.30
CA PHE A 119 12.56 0.22 11.89
C PHE A 119 13.83 0.05 11.07
N ASP A 120 14.96 0.52 11.60
CA ASP A 120 16.23 0.59 10.88
C ASP A 120 17.13 -0.60 11.25
N ASN A 121 16.97 -1.14 12.47
CA ASN A 121 17.64 -2.37 12.92
C ASN A 121 16.65 -3.42 13.47
N PRO A 122 16.28 -4.44 12.68
CA PRO A 122 15.36 -5.49 13.12
C PRO A 122 15.81 -6.24 14.38
N ASP A 123 17.13 -6.42 14.57
CA ASP A 123 17.72 -7.16 15.69
C ASP A 123 17.53 -6.45 17.05
N ASP A 124 17.26 -5.14 17.04
CA ASP A 124 16.97 -4.36 18.25
C ASP A 124 15.52 -4.52 18.72
N ASN A 125 14.70 -5.29 18.01
CA ASN A 125 13.34 -5.62 18.41
C ASN A 125 13.23 -7.04 19.03
N ASP A 126 12.28 -7.21 19.96
CA ASP A 126 11.89 -8.52 20.50
C ASP A 126 10.78 -9.14 19.64
N TRP A 127 11.04 -10.31 19.08
CA TRP A 127 10.17 -11.01 18.13
C TRP A 127 9.59 -12.29 18.75
N VAL A 128 8.27 -12.34 18.96
CA VAL A 128 7.62 -13.48 19.62
C VAL A 128 6.34 -13.91 18.92
N ALA A 129 6.20 -15.20 18.63
CA ALA A 129 4.92 -15.81 18.25
C ALA A 129 4.34 -16.58 19.45
N VAL A 130 3.14 -16.21 19.88
CA VAL A 130 2.48 -16.80 21.04
C VAL A 130 1.25 -17.57 20.58
N ASN A 131 1.20 -18.88 20.82
CA ASN A 131 0.00 -19.65 20.54
C ASN A 131 -0.98 -19.67 21.71
N GLN A 132 -2.27 -19.90 21.43
CA GLN A 132 -3.32 -20.12 22.43
C GLN A 132 -3.47 -18.94 23.42
N PHE A 133 -3.36 -17.70 22.93
CA PHE A 133 -3.32 -16.49 23.75
C PHE A 133 -4.72 -16.10 24.24
N THR A 134 -5.07 -16.46 25.47
CA THR A 134 -6.40 -16.17 26.02
C THR A 134 -6.55 -14.70 26.42
N VAL A 135 -7.65 -14.07 25.99
CA VAL A 135 -8.07 -12.71 26.33
C VAL A 135 -9.49 -12.74 26.89
N ILE A 136 -9.70 -12.02 28.00
CA ILE A 136 -11.02 -11.84 28.61
C ILE A 136 -11.35 -10.36 28.62
N GLU A 137 -12.34 -9.97 27.82
CA GLU A 137 -12.82 -8.60 27.69
C GLU A 137 -14.35 -8.64 27.53
N ASN A 138 -15.07 -7.62 28.01
CA ASN A 138 -16.54 -7.52 27.83
C ASN A 138 -17.33 -8.77 28.29
N GLY A 139 -16.82 -9.50 29.28
CA GLY A 139 -17.42 -10.75 29.77
C GLY A 139 -17.31 -11.93 28.80
N LYS A 140 -16.48 -11.80 27.74
CA LYS A 140 -16.22 -12.82 26.73
C LYS A 140 -14.83 -13.37 26.92
N ASN A 141 -14.71 -14.69 26.89
CA ASN A 141 -13.44 -15.39 26.89
C ASN A 141 -13.15 -15.88 25.47
N ARG A 142 -12.06 -15.37 24.89
CA ARG A 142 -11.64 -15.68 23.53
C ARG A 142 -10.16 -16.07 23.53
N ARG A 143 -9.81 -16.96 22.62
CA ARG A 143 -8.46 -17.48 22.48
C ARG A 143 -8.12 -17.57 21.00
N PRO A 144 -7.48 -16.54 20.43
CA PRO A 144 -6.86 -16.64 19.11
C PRO A 144 -5.76 -17.70 19.08
N ASP A 145 -5.57 -18.31 17.93
CA ASP A 145 -4.63 -19.43 17.75
C ASP A 145 -3.19 -18.97 17.84
N VAL A 146 -2.77 -17.95 17.08
CA VAL A 146 -1.43 -17.37 17.19
C VAL A 146 -1.48 -15.85 17.15
N ILE A 147 -0.77 -15.20 18.07
CA ILE A 147 -0.53 -13.76 18.07
C ILE A 147 0.96 -13.51 17.86
N VAL A 148 1.29 -12.63 16.91
CA VAL A 148 2.67 -12.19 16.67
C VAL A 148 2.90 -10.87 17.38
N PHE A 149 3.89 -10.88 18.27
CA PHE A 149 4.33 -9.73 19.04
C PHE A 149 5.66 -9.19 18.51
N VAL A 150 5.75 -7.86 18.44
CA VAL A 150 7.00 -7.13 18.29
C VAL A 150 7.11 -6.17 19.45
N ASN A 151 8.17 -6.26 20.26
CA ASN A 151 8.35 -5.45 21.46
C ASN A 151 7.14 -5.51 22.41
N GLY A 152 6.49 -6.68 22.52
CA GLY A 152 5.29 -6.86 23.33
C GLY A 152 4.00 -6.22 22.79
N LEU A 153 4.00 -5.70 21.56
CA LEU A 153 2.81 -5.22 20.84
C LEU A 153 2.21 -6.34 19.97
N PRO A 154 0.92 -6.72 20.13
CA PRO A 154 0.27 -7.73 19.28
C PRO A 154 -0.04 -7.19 17.88
N LEU A 155 0.94 -7.28 16.97
CA LEU A 155 0.87 -6.70 15.62
C LEU A 155 0.21 -7.60 14.59
N ALA A 156 0.15 -8.92 14.81
CA ALA A 156 -0.61 -9.81 13.94
C ALA A 156 -1.41 -10.86 14.71
N LEU A 157 -2.54 -11.25 14.14
CA LEU A 157 -3.40 -12.32 14.64
C LEU A 157 -3.60 -13.35 13.53
N LEU A 158 -3.33 -14.62 13.83
CA LEU A 158 -3.60 -15.74 12.93
C LEU A 158 -4.75 -16.56 13.52
N GLU A 159 -5.74 -16.84 12.69
CA GLU A 159 -6.80 -17.80 12.96
C GLU A 159 -6.65 -18.99 12.00
N LEU A 160 -6.47 -20.16 12.59
CA LEU A 160 -6.16 -21.40 11.89
C LEU A 160 -7.36 -22.34 11.96
N LYS A 161 -7.52 -23.19 10.95
CA LYS A 161 -8.58 -24.20 10.91
C LYS A 161 -7.99 -25.53 10.47
N ASN A 162 -8.61 -26.63 10.91
CA ASN A 162 -8.17 -27.96 10.55
C ASN A 162 -8.50 -28.29 9.07
N PRO A 163 -7.52 -28.55 8.18
CA PRO A 163 -7.76 -28.88 6.77
C PRO A 163 -8.60 -30.17 6.56
N GLY A 164 -8.64 -31.07 7.54
CA GLY A 164 -9.38 -32.33 7.47
C GLY A 164 -10.87 -32.24 7.84
N SER A 165 -11.38 -31.06 8.23
CA SER A 165 -12.79 -30.86 8.60
C SER A 165 -13.57 -30.25 7.43
N GLU A 166 -14.67 -30.88 7.00
CA GLU A 166 -15.54 -30.37 5.91
C GLU A 166 -16.10 -28.96 6.19
N ASN A 167 -16.14 -28.53 7.45
CA ASN A 167 -16.62 -27.21 7.87
C ASN A 167 -15.52 -26.17 8.14
N ALA A 168 -14.24 -26.58 8.09
CA ALA A 168 -13.08 -25.73 8.34
C ALA A 168 -12.71 -24.93 7.08
N THR A 169 -13.49 -23.88 6.82
CA THR A 169 -13.25 -22.98 5.70
C THR A 169 -12.50 -21.73 6.15
N LEU A 170 -11.72 -21.12 5.25
CA LEU A 170 -11.17 -19.77 5.48
C LEU A 170 -12.28 -18.77 5.87
N ARG A 171 -13.51 -18.95 5.36
CA ARG A 171 -14.66 -18.12 5.74
C ARG A 171 -15.02 -18.27 7.22
N GLY A 172 -14.88 -19.48 7.78
CA GLY A 172 -15.04 -19.75 9.20
C GLY A 172 -13.99 -19.00 10.04
N ALA A 173 -12.72 -19.08 9.64
CA ALA A 173 -11.64 -18.32 10.29
C ALA A 173 -11.89 -16.80 10.21
N TRP A 174 -12.33 -16.28 9.05
CA TRP A 174 -12.70 -14.87 8.91
C TRP A 174 -13.85 -14.47 9.84
N ASN A 175 -14.92 -15.28 9.95
CA ASN A 175 -16.02 -15.03 10.87
C ASN A 175 -15.54 -15.00 12.34
N GLN A 176 -14.54 -15.80 12.68
CA GLN A 176 -13.95 -15.82 14.02
C GLN A 176 -13.18 -14.54 14.32
N VAL A 177 -12.39 -14.02 13.36
CA VAL A 177 -11.76 -12.69 13.46
C VAL A 177 -12.81 -11.60 13.66
N GLN A 178 -13.94 -11.65 12.93
CA GLN A 178 -15.04 -10.70 13.13
C GLN A 178 -15.70 -10.83 14.51
N THR A 179 -15.75 -12.03 15.07
CA THR A 179 -16.23 -12.27 16.44
C THR A 179 -15.28 -11.64 17.46
N TYR A 180 -13.97 -11.82 17.29
CA TYR A 180 -12.96 -11.19 18.15
C TYR A 180 -13.04 -9.67 18.10
N ARG A 181 -13.27 -9.08 16.93
CA ARG A 181 -13.45 -7.63 16.78
C ARG A 181 -14.58 -7.08 17.67
N SER A 182 -15.62 -7.87 17.91
CA SER A 182 -16.73 -7.49 18.80
C SER A 182 -16.45 -7.81 20.26
N ASP A 183 -15.88 -8.99 20.54
CA ASP A 183 -15.79 -9.53 21.89
C ASP A 183 -14.55 -9.05 22.66
N ILE A 184 -13.40 -8.97 21.97
CA ILE A 184 -12.11 -8.60 22.53
C ILE A 184 -11.41 -7.50 21.69
N PRO A 185 -12.05 -6.35 21.42
CA PRO A 185 -11.54 -5.33 20.51
C PRO A 185 -10.14 -4.81 20.87
N SER A 186 -9.74 -4.85 22.15
CA SER A 186 -8.43 -4.35 22.60
C SER A 186 -7.24 -5.05 21.94
N ILE A 187 -7.36 -6.34 21.57
CA ILE A 187 -6.29 -7.08 20.87
C ILE A 187 -5.95 -6.46 19.51
N PHE A 188 -6.91 -5.75 18.92
CA PHE A 188 -6.76 -5.11 17.63
C PHE A 188 -6.23 -3.68 17.72
N THR A 189 -6.04 -3.11 18.92
CA THR A 189 -5.56 -1.74 19.08
C THR A 189 -4.19 -1.52 18.39
N PRO A 190 -3.15 -2.35 18.59
CA PRO A 190 -1.90 -2.20 17.82
C PRO A 190 -1.85 -3.07 16.56
N ASN A 191 -2.85 -3.92 16.31
CA ASN A 191 -2.83 -4.89 15.23
C ASN A 191 -2.62 -4.22 13.86
N ALA A 192 -1.67 -4.72 13.09
CA ALA A 192 -1.43 -4.33 11.71
C ALA A 192 -2.22 -5.22 10.75
N VAL A 193 -2.08 -6.54 10.89
CA VAL A 193 -2.60 -7.53 9.94
C VAL A 193 -3.30 -8.71 10.63
N SER A 194 -4.26 -9.31 9.94
CA SER A 194 -4.94 -10.55 10.35
C SER A 194 -4.82 -11.60 9.26
N ILE A 195 -4.52 -12.83 9.65
CA ILE A 195 -4.30 -13.97 8.77
C ILE A 195 -5.37 -15.01 9.07
N ILE A 196 -5.91 -15.60 8.01
CA ILE A 196 -6.83 -16.74 8.08
C ILE A 196 -6.25 -17.88 7.26
N SER A 197 -6.29 -19.11 7.80
CA SER A 197 -5.72 -20.25 7.09
C SER A 197 -6.32 -21.59 7.51
N ASP A 198 -6.31 -22.54 6.59
CA ASP A 198 -6.51 -23.98 6.86
C ASP A 198 -5.19 -24.78 6.67
N GLY A 199 -4.05 -24.09 6.64
CA GLY A 199 -2.73 -24.63 6.31
C GLY A 199 -2.44 -24.66 4.80
N THR A 200 -3.37 -25.20 3.99
CA THR A 200 -3.18 -25.34 2.54
C THR A 200 -3.43 -24.01 1.82
N SER A 201 -4.45 -23.29 2.26
CA SER A 201 -4.83 -21.95 1.81
C SER A 201 -4.60 -20.95 2.95
N ALA A 202 -4.13 -19.76 2.61
CA ALA A 202 -3.92 -18.69 3.57
C ALA A 202 -4.15 -17.33 2.92
N SER A 203 -4.82 -16.44 3.64
CA SER A 203 -5.07 -15.06 3.20
C SER A 203 -4.83 -14.07 4.33
N MET A 204 -4.43 -12.86 3.98
CA MET A 204 -4.18 -11.76 4.88
C MET A 204 -5.10 -10.57 4.56
N GLY A 205 -5.51 -9.83 5.59
CA GLY A 205 -6.24 -8.58 5.46
C GLY A 205 -6.19 -7.74 6.73
N SER A 206 -6.92 -6.62 6.75
CA SER A 206 -7.22 -5.91 7.99
C SER A 206 -8.29 -6.66 8.80
N PHE A 207 -8.25 -6.59 10.12
CA PHE A 207 -9.30 -7.15 10.98
C PHE A 207 -10.70 -6.55 10.69
N THR A 208 -10.76 -5.34 10.11
CA THR A 208 -12.00 -4.68 9.68
C THR A 208 -12.41 -4.96 8.25
N ALA A 209 -11.57 -5.66 7.47
CA ALA A 209 -11.79 -5.85 6.04
C ALA A 209 -12.91 -6.86 5.76
N GLY A 210 -13.69 -6.57 4.71
CA GLY A 210 -14.58 -7.54 4.09
C GLY A 210 -13.84 -8.77 3.58
N TRP A 211 -14.55 -9.88 3.42
CA TRP A 211 -13.99 -11.16 2.99
C TRP A 211 -13.25 -11.06 1.66
N GLU A 212 -13.81 -10.32 0.71
CA GLU A 212 -13.27 -10.03 -0.62
C GLU A 212 -11.92 -9.29 -0.60
N HIS A 213 -11.54 -8.73 0.55
CA HIS A 213 -10.29 -8.01 0.74
C HIS A 213 -9.22 -8.84 1.47
N TYR A 214 -9.53 -10.07 1.90
CA TYR A 214 -8.53 -11.02 2.34
C TYR A 214 -7.87 -11.69 1.13
N ALA A 215 -6.59 -11.42 0.92
CA ALA A 215 -5.85 -11.86 -0.27
C ALA A 215 -4.70 -12.80 0.09
N PRO A 216 -4.35 -13.75 -0.79
CA PRO A 216 -3.19 -14.61 -0.57
C PRO A 216 -1.88 -13.81 -0.67
N TRP A 217 -0.86 -14.28 0.03
CA TRP A 217 0.53 -13.87 -0.18
C TRP A 217 1.29 -15.03 -0.80
N LYS A 218 1.90 -14.81 -1.97
CA LYS A 218 2.37 -15.90 -2.86
C LYS A 218 3.89 -15.93 -3.06
N THR A 219 4.65 -15.11 -2.34
CA THR A 219 6.10 -14.93 -2.54
C THR A 219 6.84 -15.05 -1.22
N ILE A 220 8.07 -15.57 -1.20
CA ILE A 220 8.93 -15.58 0.01
C ILE A 220 10.08 -14.60 -0.18
N ASP A 221 11.08 -14.99 -0.97
CA ASP A 221 12.26 -14.20 -1.26
C ASP A 221 12.18 -13.67 -2.70
N GLY A 222 11.75 -12.42 -2.86
CA GLY A 222 11.59 -11.77 -4.16
C GLY A 222 10.17 -11.92 -4.75
N ARG A 223 10.05 -11.75 -6.07
CA ARG A 223 8.75 -11.48 -6.74
C ARG A 223 8.10 -12.72 -7.38
N GLU A 224 8.85 -13.82 -7.41
CA GLU A 224 8.42 -15.08 -8.03
C GLU A 224 7.40 -15.81 -7.17
N VAL A 225 6.33 -16.27 -7.82
CA VAL A 225 5.29 -17.04 -7.14
C VAL A 225 5.83 -18.39 -6.69
N VAL A 226 5.72 -18.66 -5.40
CA VAL A 226 6.07 -19.93 -4.80
C VAL A 226 4.88 -20.88 -4.91
N SER A 227 5.13 -22.08 -5.43
CA SER A 227 4.13 -23.14 -5.60
C SER A 227 4.65 -24.47 -5.06
N GLY A 228 3.75 -25.43 -4.78
CA GLY A 228 4.11 -26.76 -4.30
C GLY A 228 4.42 -26.85 -2.80
N VAL A 229 4.25 -25.76 -2.05
CA VAL A 229 4.35 -25.69 -0.59
C VAL A 229 3.05 -25.12 0.01
N PRO A 230 2.72 -25.40 1.28
CA PRO A 230 1.50 -24.89 1.92
C PRO A 230 1.43 -23.36 1.89
N ALA A 231 0.27 -22.78 1.55
CA ALA A 231 0.14 -21.32 1.46
C ALA A 231 0.39 -20.62 2.81
N LEU A 232 0.14 -21.30 3.94
CA LEU A 232 0.48 -20.77 5.27
C LEU A 232 1.99 -20.56 5.44
N GLU A 233 2.82 -21.48 4.93
CA GLU A 233 4.27 -21.33 4.95
C GLU A 233 4.71 -20.13 4.10
N VAL A 234 4.19 -20.05 2.87
CA VAL A 234 4.50 -18.96 1.93
C VAL A 234 4.10 -17.62 2.51
N LEU A 235 2.91 -17.52 3.12
CA LEU A 235 2.44 -16.30 3.73
C LEU A 235 3.27 -15.95 4.96
N ILE A 236 3.58 -16.90 5.85
CA ILE A 236 4.33 -16.59 7.06
C ILE A 236 5.75 -16.11 6.70
N LYS A 237 6.49 -16.88 5.90
CA LYS A 237 7.85 -16.49 5.47
C LYS A 237 7.85 -15.27 4.55
N GLY A 238 6.79 -15.11 3.79
CA GLY A 238 6.58 -14.00 2.88
C GLY A 238 6.21 -12.69 3.56
N VAL A 239 5.55 -12.69 4.72
CA VAL A 239 5.12 -11.47 5.41
C VAL A 239 5.98 -11.17 6.64
N PHE A 240 6.35 -12.20 7.40
CA PHE A 240 7.01 -12.09 8.70
C PHE A 240 8.52 -12.32 8.64
N ASP A 241 9.13 -12.23 7.45
CA ASP A 241 10.53 -11.81 7.42
C ASP A 241 10.65 -10.46 8.13
N GLN A 242 11.61 -10.33 9.04
CA GLN A 242 11.59 -9.24 10.04
C GLN A 242 11.68 -7.85 9.38
N GLU A 243 12.60 -7.67 8.43
CA GLU A 243 12.74 -6.44 7.65
C GLU A 243 11.45 -6.12 6.87
N ARG A 244 10.89 -7.14 6.20
CA ARG A 244 9.66 -7.00 5.42
C ARG A 244 8.44 -6.70 6.29
N PHE A 245 8.33 -7.26 7.47
CA PHE A 245 7.23 -6.97 8.37
C PHE A 245 7.31 -5.54 8.92
N LEU A 246 8.52 -5.07 9.26
CA LEU A 246 8.76 -3.67 9.63
C LEU A 246 8.41 -2.73 8.48
N ASP A 247 8.78 -3.09 7.25
CA ASP A 247 8.42 -2.33 6.07
C ASP A 247 6.90 -2.27 5.86
N ILE A 248 6.23 -3.42 5.94
CA ILE A 248 4.76 -3.52 5.84
C ILE A 248 4.09 -2.63 6.88
N LEU A 249 4.56 -2.70 8.13
CA LEU A 249 4.05 -1.93 9.24
C LEU A 249 4.23 -0.42 9.02
N ARG A 250 5.38 0.03 8.52
CA ARG A 250 5.68 1.46 8.36
C ARG A 250 5.03 2.06 7.11
N ASN A 251 4.96 1.30 6.04
CA ASN A 251 4.73 1.83 4.69
C ASN A 251 3.52 1.21 3.96
N PHE A 252 2.92 0.13 4.46
CA PHE A 252 1.89 -0.62 3.73
C PHE A 252 0.56 -0.83 4.46
N VAL A 253 0.31 -0.03 5.50
CA VAL A 253 -0.98 0.08 6.18
C VAL A 253 -1.53 1.49 5.96
N VAL A 254 -2.68 1.59 5.30
CA VAL A 254 -3.31 2.88 4.95
C VAL A 254 -4.62 3.02 5.70
N PHE A 255 -4.77 4.13 6.41
CA PHE A 255 -6.04 4.61 6.93
C PHE A 255 -6.57 5.72 6.02
N SER A 256 -7.86 5.72 5.73
CA SER A 256 -8.51 6.73 4.91
C SER A 256 -9.87 7.14 5.44
N ASP A 257 -10.18 8.44 5.39
CA ASP A 257 -11.51 8.97 5.67
C ASP A 257 -12.41 8.81 4.45
N GLU A 258 -13.36 7.88 4.49
CA GLU A 258 -14.31 7.64 3.41
C GLU A 258 -15.73 8.06 3.79
N PRO A 259 -16.67 8.18 2.82
CA PRO A 259 -18.06 8.51 3.11
C PRO A 259 -18.73 7.56 4.13
N THR A 260 -18.27 6.31 4.20
CA THR A 260 -18.74 5.29 5.15
C THR A 260 -18.04 5.34 6.51
N GLY A 261 -17.09 6.26 6.70
CA GLY A 261 -16.25 6.39 7.89
C GLY A 261 -14.80 6.01 7.64
N LEU A 262 -14.01 5.94 8.71
CA LEU A 262 -12.62 5.53 8.66
C LEU A 262 -12.49 4.10 8.12
N VAL A 263 -11.61 3.89 7.15
CA VAL A 263 -11.29 2.58 6.57
C VAL A 263 -9.80 2.30 6.75
N LYS A 264 -9.46 1.03 7.02
CA LYS A 264 -8.09 0.54 7.05
C LYS A 264 -7.88 -0.49 5.94
N ARG A 265 -6.81 -0.31 5.17
CA ARG A 265 -6.34 -1.24 4.13
C ARG A 265 -4.91 -1.67 4.42
N VAL A 266 -4.59 -2.89 4.01
CA VAL A 266 -3.25 -3.46 4.04
C VAL A 266 -2.91 -3.83 2.60
N ALA A 267 -1.69 -3.52 2.17
CA ALA A 267 -1.26 -3.82 0.81
C ALA A 267 -1.25 -5.33 0.53
N LYS A 268 -1.61 -5.68 -0.70
CA LYS A 268 -1.45 -7.03 -1.24
C LYS A 268 -0.01 -7.24 -1.72
N TYR A 269 0.39 -8.50 -1.91
CA TYR A 269 1.77 -8.83 -2.22
C TYR A 269 2.27 -8.18 -3.54
N HIS A 270 1.41 -8.08 -4.57
CA HIS A 270 1.78 -7.39 -5.82
C HIS A 270 2.03 -5.89 -5.61
N GLN A 271 1.23 -5.26 -4.76
CA GLN A 271 1.39 -3.84 -4.40
C GLN A 271 2.69 -3.62 -3.62
N TYR A 272 3.01 -4.53 -2.69
CA TYR A 272 4.25 -4.47 -1.92
C TYR A 272 5.49 -4.50 -2.84
N TRP A 273 5.54 -5.46 -3.75
CA TRP A 273 6.68 -5.59 -4.66
C TRP A 273 6.76 -4.45 -5.67
N ALA A 274 5.63 -4.04 -6.26
CA ALA A 274 5.59 -2.95 -7.23
C ALA A 274 6.05 -1.61 -6.63
N VAL A 275 5.56 -1.28 -5.42
CA VAL A 275 5.94 -0.04 -4.73
C VAL A 275 7.42 -0.04 -4.36
N ASN A 276 7.93 -1.14 -3.78
CA ASN A 276 9.34 -1.24 -3.44
C ASN A 276 10.25 -1.11 -4.66
N ALA A 277 9.89 -1.78 -5.76
CA ALA A 277 10.58 -1.69 -7.04
C ALA A 277 10.56 -0.26 -7.60
N ALA A 278 9.41 0.41 -7.56
CA ALA A 278 9.26 1.77 -8.04
C ALA A 278 10.08 2.78 -7.20
N VAL A 279 10.14 2.60 -5.88
CA VAL A 279 10.97 3.42 -4.99
C VAL A 279 12.44 3.24 -5.32
N GLU A 280 12.92 2.00 -5.41
CA GLU A 280 14.31 1.67 -5.75
C GLU A 280 14.71 2.28 -7.10
N SER A 281 13.91 2.01 -8.14
CA SER A 281 14.12 2.55 -9.49
C SER A 281 14.11 4.09 -9.51
N THR A 282 13.23 4.73 -8.74
CA THR A 282 13.20 6.21 -8.66
C THR A 282 14.43 6.77 -7.98
N ILE A 283 14.92 6.14 -6.90
CA ILE A 283 16.14 6.58 -6.20
C ILE A 283 17.34 6.49 -7.14
N GLU A 284 17.49 5.37 -7.85
CA GLU A 284 18.57 5.19 -8.83
C GLU A 284 18.47 6.24 -9.95
N ALA A 285 17.31 6.37 -10.58
CA ALA A 285 17.08 7.29 -11.70
C ALA A 285 17.20 8.77 -11.29
N SER A 286 16.91 9.13 -10.04
CA SER A 286 17.01 10.50 -9.50
C SER A 286 18.42 10.85 -8.98
N GLY A 287 19.31 9.85 -8.86
CA GLY A 287 20.69 10.02 -8.45
C GLY A 287 21.49 10.96 -9.37
N PRO A 288 22.67 11.47 -8.93
CA PRO A 288 23.50 12.37 -9.75
C PRO A 288 23.78 11.84 -11.16
N ASP A 289 24.07 10.55 -11.27
CA ASP A 289 24.39 9.84 -12.53
C ASP A 289 23.17 9.12 -13.13
N GLY A 290 21.99 9.27 -12.52
CA GLY A 290 20.75 8.65 -12.97
C GLY A 290 20.19 9.26 -14.25
N ASP A 291 19.48 8.46 -15.02
CA ASP A 291 18.97 8.80 -16.36
C ASP A 291 17.58 9.45 -16.38
N ARG A 292 17.01 9.74 -15.19
CA ARG A 292 15.68 10.33 -14.98
C ARG A 292 14.50 9.47 -15.40
N ARG A 293 14.72 8.19 -15.69
CA ARG A 293 13.69 7.22 -16.10
C ARG A 293 13.37 6.30 -14.93
N GLY A 294 12.35 6.67 -14.14
CA GLY A 294 11.94 5.92 -12.94
C GLY A 294 11.22 4.61 -13.24
N GLY A 295 10.85 4.38 -14.49
CA GLY A 295 10.31 3.13 -15.03
C GLY A 295 8.79 3.12 -15.17
N VAL A 296 8.25 1.95 -15.52
CA VAL A 296 6.80 1.75 -15.67
C VAL A 296 6.32 0.60 -14.78
N VAL A 297 5.28 0.86 -13.99
CA VAL A 297 4.50 -0.15 -13.27
C VAL A 297 3.25 -0.47 -14.10
N TRP A 298 3.17 -1.70 -14.62
CA TRP A 298 2.01 -2.16 -15.38
C TRP A 298 1.17 -3.12 -14.54
N HIS A 299 0.04 -2.63 -14.07
CA HIS A 299 -0.85 -3.34 -13.17
C HIS A 299 -2.27 -3.23 -13.70
N THR A 300 -2.92 -4.38 -13.95
CA THR A 300 -4.22 -4.41 -14.62
C THR A 300 -5.26 -3.51 -13.91
N GLN A 301 -6.19 -2.95 -14.68
CA GLN A 301 -7.26 -2.12 -14.11
C GLN A 301 -8.03 -2.89 -13.03
N GLY A 302 -8.28 -2.22 -11.90
CA GLY A 302 -8.92 -2.81 -10.72
C GLY A 302 -7.98 -3.55 -9.75
N SER A 303 -6.68 -3.65 -10.04
CA SER A 303 -5.70 -4.29 -9.13
C SER A 303 -5.36 -3.48 -7.87
N GLY A 304 -5.74 -2.19 -7.83
CA GLY A 304 -5.45 -1.28 -6.72
C GLY A 304 -4.38 -0.21 -7.00
N LYS A 305 -4.07 0.11 -8.26
CA LYS A 305 -3.07 1.13 -8.66
C LYS A 305 -3.11 2.45 -7.90
N SER A 306 -4.29 3.03 -7.70
CA SER A 306 -4.41 4.32 -7.00
C SER A 306 -3.93 4.22 -5.53
N ILE A 307 -4.14 3.07 -4.88
CA ILE A 307 -3.58 2.80 -3.56
C ILE A 307 -2.07 2.55 -3.64
N GLU A 308 -1.57 1.87 -4.68
CA GLU A 308 -0.12 1.73 -4.91
C GLU A 308 0.58 3.08 -5.04
N MET A 309 -0.04 4.05 -5.70
CA MET A 309 0.48 5.41 -5.81
C MET A 309 0.56 6.13 -4.45
N VAL A 310 -0.45 5.95 -3.59
CA VAL A 310 -0.42 6.48 -2.21
C VAL A 310 0.69 5.82 -1.38
N LEU A 311 0.83 4.51 -1.48
CA LEU A 311 1.88 3.73 -0.82
C LEU A 311 3.28 4.16 -1.29
N TYR A 312 3.45 4.31 -2.61
CA TYR A 312 4.66 4.85 -3.22
C TYR A 312 4.97 6.26 -2.71
N ALA A 313 3.99 7.16 -2.72
CA ALA A 313 4.17 8.53 -2.23
C ALA A 313 4.58 8.56 -0.75
N GLY A 314 3.88 7.80 0.09
CA GLY A 314 4.19 7.68 1.52
C GLY A 314 5.61 7.17 1.76
N LYS A 315 6.02 6.12 1.04
CA LYS A 315 7.34 5.49 1.21
C LYS A 315 8.48 6.34 0.65
N ILE A 316 8.36 6.86 -0.57
CA ILE A 316 9.45 7.62 -1.21
C ILE A 316 9.72 8.95 -0.51
N MET A 317 8.68 9.60 0.04
CA MET A 317 8.85 10.86 0.77
C MET A 317 9.60 10.69 2.10
N ARG A 318 9.54 9.50 2.70
CA ARG A 318 10.27 9.16 3.93
C ARG A 318 11.70 8.70 3.66
N ASN A 319 12.03 8.40 2.41
CA ASN A 319 13.36 7.89 2.09
C ASN A 319 14.40 9.02 2.11
N GLU A 320 15.42 8.86 2.97
CA GLU A 320 16.46 9.89 3.16
C GLU A 320 17.25 10.20 1.88
N ALA A 321 17.44 9.21 1.00
CA ALA A 321 18.15 9.40 -0.27
C ALA A 321 17.45 10.42 -1.19
N MET A 322 16.14 10.62 -1.01
CA MET A 322 15.34 11.59 -1.77
C MET A 322 15.32 13.00 -1.16
N GLY A 323 15.78 13.17 0.07
CA GLY A 323 15.94 14.48 0.72
C GLY A 323 14.67 15.35 0.71
N ASN A 324 13.53 14.80 1.14
CA ASN A 324 12.21 15.44 1.10
C ASN A 324 11.78 15.86 -0.34
N PRO A 325 11.46 14.88 -1.22
CA PRO A 325 11.19 15.13 -2.62
C PRO A 325 9.87 15.88 -2.85
N THR A 326 9.73 16.48 -4.03
CA THR A 326 8.42 16.98 -4.52
C THR A 326 7.85 15.96 -5.51
N LEU A 327 6.64 15.46 -5.24
CA LEU A 327 5.90 14.55 -6.12
C LEU A 327 4.89 15.34 -6.93
N VAL A 328 4.85 15.10 -8.24
CA VAL A 328 3.93 15.74 -9.19
C VAL A 328 3.12 14.64 -9.87
N PHE A 329 1.90 14.42 -9.39
CA PHE A 329 0.96 13.48 -9.99
C PHE A 329 0.30 14.13 -11.21
N ILE A 330 0.36 13.43 -12.33
CA ILE A 330 -0.20 13.88 -13.61
C ILE A 330 -1.26 12.90 -14.07
N THR A 331 -2.42 13.46 -14.37
CA THR A 331 -3.58 12.76 -14.95
C THR A 331 -3.93 13.36 -16.32
N ASP A 332 -4.64 12.57 -17.15
CA ASP A 332 -5.07 12.97 -18.50
C ASP A 332 -6.05 14.16 -18.48
N ARG A 333 -6.99 14.14 -17.53
CA ARG A 333 -8.15 15.03 -17.47
C ARG A 333 -8.53 15.38 -16.04
N ASN A 334 -9.19 16.52 -15.88
CA ASN A 334 -9.53 17.07 -14.57
C ASN A 334 -10.42 16.12 -13.73
N ASP A 335 -11.35 15.38 -14.33
CA ASP A 335 -12.19 14.41 -13.60
C ASP A 335 -11.39 13.25 -13.01
N LEU A 336 -10.36 12.76 -13.72
CA LEU A 336 -9.45 11.75 -13.18
C LEU A 336 -8.53 12.34 -12.11
N ASP A 337 -8.11 13.60 -12.29
CA ASP A 337 -7.36 14.37 -11.30
C ASP A 337 -8.16 14.50 -10.00
N ASP A 338 -9.40 14.97 -10.10
CA ASP A 338 -10.34 15.16 -9.00
C ASP A 338 -10.62 13.84 -8.27
N GLN A 339 -10.73 12.74 -9.02
CA GLN A 339 -10.92 11.41 -8.44
C GLN A 339 -9.69 10.93 -7.67
N LEU A 340 -8.51 10.96 -8.31
CA LEU A 340 -7.27 10.47 -7.71
C LEU A 340 -6.88 11.33 -6.50
N PHE A 341 -6.99 12.65 -6.61
CA PHE A 341 -6.75 13.58 -5.51
C PHE A 341 -7.81 13.42 -4.42
N GLY A 342 -9.09 13.63 -4.75
CA GLY A 342 -10.17 13.80 -3.78
C GLY A 342 -10.65 12.50 -3.11
N GLU A 343 -10.69 11.38 -3.85
CA GLU A 343 -11.19 10.11 -3.32
C GLU A 343 -10.07 9.23 -2.74
N VAL A 344 -8.82 9.42 -3.14
CA VAL A 344 -7.71 8.50 -2.78
C VAL A 344 -6.63 9.17 -1.94
N PHE A 345 -6.08 10.30 -2.39
CA PHE A 345 -4.92 10.93 -1.74
C PHE A 345 -5.29 11.84 -0.57
N ALA A 346 -6.23 12.76 -0.77
CA ALA A 346 -6.69 13.70 0.24
C ALA A 346 -7.19 13.02 1.54
N PRO A 347 -7.94 11.89 1.48
CA PRO A 347 -8.37 11.21 2.69
C PRO A 347 -7.30 10.30 3.32
N ALA A 348 -6.18 10.03 2.64
CA ALA A 348 -5.17 9.07 3.12
C ALA A 348 -4.29 9.64 4.25
N ARG A 349 -4.17 8.88 5.34
CA ARG A 349 -3.45 9.29 6.56
C ARG A 349 -2.03 8.71 6.70
N ILE A 350 -1.46 8.21 5.60
CA ILE A 350 -0.09 7.67 5.55
C ILE A 350 0.95 8.70 5.07
N LEU A 351 0.48 9.73 4.35
CA LEU A 351 1.30 10.68 3.62
C LEU A 351 2.00 11.68 4.58
N PRO A 352 3.32 11.90 4.44
CA PRO A 352 4.05 12.88 5.26
C PRO A 352 3.60 14.33 5.04
N ASP A 353 3.28 14.68 3.79
CA ASP A 353 2.80 16.00 3.41
C ASP A 353 1.35 15.94 2.95
N THR A 354 0.60 17.02 3.21
CA THR A 354 -0.76 17.17 2.70
C THR A 354 -0.74 17.36 1.17
N PRO A 355 -1.45 16.51 0.40
CA PRO A 355 -1.63 16.71 -1.03
C PRO A 355 -2.34 18.01 -1.37
N VAL A 356 -1.95 18.63 -2.48
CA VAL A 356 -2.60 19.83 -3.03
C VAL A 356 -2.87 19.65 -4.52
N GLN A 357 -3.98 20.20 -5.00
CA GLN A 357 -4.35 20.19 -6.41
C GLN A 357 -4.11 21.57 -7.02
N ALA A 358 -3.44 21.62 -8.17
CA ALA A 358 -3.19 22.88 -8.86
C ALA A 358 -4.41 23.28 -9.69
N GLU A 359 -5.06 24.39 -9.35
CA GLU A 359 -6.30 24.84 -10.01
C GLU A 359 -6.04 25.50 -11.37
N THR A 360 -4.94 26.24 -11.46
CA THR A 360 -4.59 27.05 -12.64
C THR A 360 -3.12 26.88 -13.02
N ARG A 361 -2.74 27.38 -14.21
CA ARG A 361 -1.33 27.41 -14.65
C ARG A 361 -0.45 28.24 -13.70
N SER A 362 -0.95 29.39 -13.26
CA SER A 362 -0.25 30.27 -12.31
C SER A 362 -0.08 29.61 -10.95
N ASP A 363 -1.10 28.88 -10.50
CA ASP A 363 -1.05 28.11 -9.26
C ASP A 363 -0.01 26.98 -9.34
N LEU A 364 -0.02 26.17 -10.41
CA LEU A 364 1.00 25.15 -10.65
C LEU A 364 2.42 25.73 -10.63
N ARG A 365 2.64 26.86 -11.30
CA ARG A 365 3.95 27.55 -11.31
C ARG A 365 4.38 27.99 -9.91
N THR A 366 3.43 28.44 -9.08
CA THR A 366 3.69 28.82 -7.68
C THR A 366 4.04 27.60 -6.84
N LEU A 367 3.26 26.52 -6.95
CA LEU A 367 3.47 25.28 -6.21
C LEU A 367 4.83 24.64 -6.53
N LEU A 368 5.28 24.67 -7.79
CA LEU A 368 6.54 24.05 -8.23
C LEU A 368 7.81 24.87 -7.92
N ARG A 369 7.69 26.15 -7.55
CA ARG A 369 8.83 27.01 -7.15
C ARG A 369 9.32 26.78 -5.71
N ARG A 370 8.78 25.77 -5.02
CA ARG A 370 9.14 25.44 -3.63
C ARG A 370 10.55 24.87 -3.48
N SER A 371 11.15 25.14 -2.33
CA SER A 371 12.51 24.69 -2.01
C SER A 371 12.61 23.21 -1.61
N SER A 372 11.53 22.60 -1.11
CA SER A 372 11.49 21.20 -0.66
C SER A 372 10.06 20.66 -0.55
N GLY A 373 9.90 19.33 -0.55
CA GLY A 373 8.65 18.65 -0.19
C GLY A 373 7.47 18.86 -1.14
N GLY A 374 6.32 18.28 -0.81
CA GLY A 374 5.04 18.47 -1.48
C GLY A 374 4.57 17.32 -2.35
N ILE A 375 3.25 17.12 -2.33
CA ILE A 375 2.52 16.25 -3.25
C ILE A 375 1.56 17.14 -4.02
N ILE A 376 1.76 17.26 -5.34
CA ILE A 376 1.04 18.18 -6.22
C ILE A 376 0.29 17.37 -7.28
N PHE A 377 -1.01 17.59 -7.38
CA PHE A 377 -1.88 17.05 -8.42
C PHE A 377 -2.08 18.08 -9.53
N THR A 378 -1.97 17.65 -10.78
CA THR A 378 -2.12 18.52 -11.93
C THR A 378 -2.44 17.75 -13.20
N THR A 379 -2.82 18.48 -14.23
CA THR A 379 -3.05 17.93 -15.56
C THR A 379 -2.03 18.49 -16.54
N LEU A 380 -1.72 17.73 -17.60
CA LEU A 380 -0.66 18.11 -18.52
C LEU A 380 -0.94 19.46 -19.23
N GLN A 381 -2.21 19.82 -19.41
CA GLN A 381 -2.64 21.07 -20.03
C GLN A 381 -2.25 22.31 -19.21
N LYS A 382 -1.95 22.14 -17.91
CA LYS A 382 -1.51 23.23 -17.03
C LYS A 382 -0.03 23.61 -17.23
N PHE A 383 0.74 22.78 -17.96
CA PHE A 383 2.11 23.12 -18.40
C PHE A 383 2.16 23.89 -19.74
N ALA A 384 1.01 24.14 -20.38
CA ALA A 384 0.99 24.92 -21.62
C ALA A 384 1.45 26.38 -21.40
N PRO A 385 2.15 27.00 -22.38
CA PRO A 385 2.50 28.41 -22.36
C PRO A 385 1.33 29.34 -22.04
N GLU A 386 1.57 30.41 -21.29
CA GLU A 386 0.61 31.51 -21.14
C GLU A 386 0.55 32.36 -22.42
N GLN A 387 -0.48 33.21 -22.54
CA GLN A 387 -0.66 34.04 -23.75
C GLN A 387 0.58 34.90 -24.01
N GLY A 388 1.08 34.90 -25.25
CA GLY A 388 2.25 35.69 -25.67
C GLY A 388 3.45 34.90 -26.19
N GLY A 389 3.37 33.56 -26.26
CA GLY A 389 4.47 32.72 -26.78
C GLY A 389 5.62 32.53 -25.78
N ASP A 390 5.36 32.78 -24.50
CA ASP A 390 6.33 32.61 -23.43
C ASP A 390 6.73 31.14 -23.32
N SER A 391 7.99 30.82 -23.61
CA SER A 391 8.57 29.52 -23.27
C SER A 391 8.27 29.26 -21.79
N ASN A 392 7.70 28.11 -21.44
CA ASN A 392 7.38 27.82 -20.05
C ASN A 392 8.68 27.96 -19.25
N PRO A 393 8.79 28.92 -18.30
CA PRO A 393 10.04 29.15 -17.62
C PRO A 393 10.40 27.89 -16.85
N GLU A 394 11.69 27.61 -16.78
CA GLU A 394 12.23 26.61 -15.86
C GLU A 394 11.72 26.91 -14.45
N LEU A 395 10.97 25.97 -13.87
CA LEU A 395 10.32 26.15 -12.58
C LEU A 395 11.21 25.69 -11.43
N THR A 396 12.03 24.66 -11.68
CA THR A 396 12.97 24.13 -10.70
C THR A 396 14.07 23.31 -11.36
N GLN A 397 15.27 23.37 -10.79
CA GLN A 397 16.44 22.56 -11.16
C GLN A 397 16.65 21.37 -10.22
N ARG A 398 15.77 21.18 -9.23
CA ARG A 398 15.90 20.12 -8.23
C ARG A 398 15.81 18.73 -8.90
N ARG A 399 16.73 17.85 -8.54
CA ARG A 399 16.72 16.43 -8.97
C ARG A 399 15.72 15.58 -8.19
N ASN A 400 15.39 15.99 -6.97
CA ASN A 400 14.41 15.30 -6.12
C ASN A 400 12.97 15.75 -6.41
N VAL A 401 12.65 15.92 -7.70
CA VAL A 401 11.29 16.11 -8.20
C VAL A 401 10.93 14.85 -8.98
N VAL A 402 9.81 14.23 -8.64
CA VAL A 402 9.34 13.02 -9.33
C VAL A 402 7.98 13.31 -9.94
N VAL A 403 7.89 13.11 -11.25
CA VAL A 403 6.64 13.16 -11.98
C VAL A 403 6.06 11.75 -12.06
N VAL A 404 4.86 11.56 -11.52
CA VAL A 404 4.15 10.29 -11.50
C VAL A 404 2.95 10.39 -12.43
N ALA A 405 2.96 9.68 -13.55
CA ALA A 405 1.87 9.69 -14.52
C ALA A 405 0.92 8.52 -14.29
N ASP A 406 -0.38 8.79 -14.18
CA ASP A 406 -1.43 7.75 -14.23
C ASP A 406 -1.85 7.47 -15.68
N GLU A 407 -2.14 6.22 -15.98
CA GLU A 407 -2.36 5.73 -17.35
C GLU A 407 -1.31 6.21 -18.35
N ALA A 408 -0.03 5.97 -18.03
CA ALA A 408 1.12 6.31 -18.86
C ALA A 408 1.08 5.58 -20.22
N HIS A 409 0.26 6.06 -21.16
CA HIS A 409 0.12 5.56 -22.51
C HIS A 409 0.09 6.70 -23.56
N ARG A 410 0.56 6.35 -24.75
CA ARG A 410 1.19 7.24 -25.75
C ARG A 410 0.39 8.45 -26.24
N SER A 411 -0.92 8.30 -26.47
CA SER A 411 -1.70 9.31 -27.21
C SER A 411 -2.13 10.51 -26.39
N GLN A 412 -2.29 10.34 -25.07
CA GLN A 412 -2.86 11.36 -24.20
C GLN A 412 -1.85 12.44 -23.81
N TYR A 413 -0.58 12.05 -23.63
CA TYR A 413 0.45 12.95 -23.14
C TYR A 413 1.11 13.83 -24.23
N GLY A 414 0.70 13.68 -25.50
CA GLY A 414 1.18 14.54 -26.57
C GLY A 414 2.71 14.54 -26.71
N PHE A 415 3.38 13.39 -26.54
CA PHE A 415 4.83 13.30 -26.70
C PHE A 415 5.30 13.45 -28.16
N SER A 416 4.38 13.49 -29.13
CA SER A 416 4.66 13.74 -30.55
C SER A 416 4.48 15.20 -30.95
N GLU A 417 5.37 15.71 -31.78
CA GLU A 417 5.22 17.02 -32.43
C GLU A 417 4.12 16.93 -33.51
N SER A 418 3.28 17.96 -33.58
CA SER A 418 2.26 18.07 -34.63
C SER A 418 2.52 19.31 -35.47
N LEU A 419 2.38 19.21 -36.80
CA LEU A 419 2.43 20.39 -37.66
C LEU A 419 1.09 21.12 -37.53
N ALA A 420 1.13 22.38 -37.13
CA ALA A 420 -0.01 23.27 -37.28
C ALA A 420 -0.25 23.59 -38.75
N SER A 421 -1.47 24.00 -39.08
CA SER A 421 -1.92 24.35 -40.44
C SER A 421 -1.17 25.55 -41.05
N ASP A 422 -0.42 26.30 -40.24
CA ASP A 422 0.46 27.40 -40.66
C ASP A 422 1.92 26.97 -40.91
N GLY A 423 2.22 25.66 -40.81
CA GLY A 423 3.55 25.09 -41.01
C GLY A 423 4.46 25.16 -39.77
N THR A 424 3.97 25.63 -38.62
CA THR A 424 4.73 25.63 -37.37
C THR A 424 4.69 24.26 -36.69
N LEU A 425 5.84 23.79 -36.19
CA LEU A 425 5.91 22.60 -35.35
C LEU A 425 5.35 22.94 -33.97
N LYS A 426 4.14 22.45 -33.64
CA LYS A 426 3.63 22.46 -32.27
C LYS A 426 4.34 21.37 -31.49
N SER A 427 5.27 21.80 -30.64
CA SER A 427 5.79 20.99 -29.55
C SER A 427 4.64 20.56 -28.65
N GLY A 428 4.55 19.27 -28.33
CA GLY A 428 3.51 18.76 -27.46
C GLY A 428 3.70 19.17 -26.00
N LEU A 429 2.62 19.10 -25.21
CA LEU A 429 2.58 19.58 -23.82
C LEU A 429 3.64 18.93 -22.91
N ALA A 430 3.98 17.66 -23.18
CA ALA A 430 5.05 16.97 -22.47
C ALA A 430 6.44 17.62 -22.64
N LYS A 431 6.71 18.28 -23.77
CA LYS A 431 7.96 19.05 -23.93
C LYS A 431 7.98 20.23 -22.97
N HIS A 432 6.89 20.99 -22.89
CA HIS A 432 6.79 22.13 -21.97
C HIS A 432 6.91 21.73 -20.50
N MET A 433 6.44 20.55 -20.13
CA MET A 433 6.66 19.99 -18.81
C MET A 433 8.14 19.66 -18.57
N ARG A 434 8.81 19.01 -19.51
CA ARG A 434 10.25 18.69 -19.40
C ARG A 434 11.12 19.95 -19.36
N ASP A 435 10.78 20.96 -20.15
CA ASP A 435 11.48 22.25 -20.12
C ASP A 435 11.28 22.96 -18.76
N ALA A 436 10.11 22.82 -18.14
CA ALA A 436 9.82 23.37 -16.82
C ALA A 436 10.48 22.59 -15.67
N LEU A 437 10.69 21.28 -15.86
CA LEU A 437 11.20 20.33 -14.86
C LEU A 437 12.39 19.51 -15.43
N PRO A 438 13.49 20.15 -15.83
CA PRO A 438 14.55 19.52 -16.64
C PRO A 438 15.26 18.34 -15.94
N ASN A 439 15.27 18.31 -14.60
CA ASN A 439 15.93 17.28 -13.81
C ASN A 439 14.96 16.34 -13.08
N ALA A 440 13.66 16.38 -13.39
CA ALA A 440 12.69 15.52 -12.74
C ALA A 440 12.82 14.07 -13.23
N THR A 441 12.55 13.12 -12.34
CA THR A 441 12.46 11.69 -12.66
C THR A 441 11.03 11.34 -13.03
N TYR A 442 10.83 10.53 -14.07
CA TYR A 442 9.50 10.17 -14.58
C TYR A 442 9.15 8.72 -14.28
N LEU A 443 8.09 8.49 -13.52
CA LEU A 443 7.52 7.19 -13.20
C LEU A 443 6.13 7.07 -13.81
N GLY A 444 5.84 5.96 -14.49
CA GLY A 444 4.53 5.71 -15.10
C GLY A 444 3.79 4.57 -14.41
N PHE A 445 2.52 4.74 -14.13
CA PHE A 445 1.60 3.65 -13.81
C PHE A 445 0.63 3.46 -14.98
N THR A 446 0.33 2.23 -15.35
CA THR A 446 -0.60 1.95 -16.44
C THR A 446 -1.42 0.68 -16.23
N GLY A 447 -2.66 0.69 -16.71
CA GLY A 447 -3.55 -0.48 -16.73
C GLY A 447 -3.27 -1.45 -17.86
N THR A 448 -2.57 -1.00 -18.90
CA THR A 448 -2.43 -1.71 -20.18
C THR A 448 -0.97 -1.88 -20.57
N PRO A 449 -0.64 -2.96 -21.30
CA PRO A 449 0.72 -3.16 -21.78
C PRO A 449 1.12 -2.07 -22.78
N ILE A 450 2.40 -1.72 -22.75
CA ILE A 450 3.09 -0.87 -23.71
C ILE A 450 3.43 -1.77 -24.89
N GLU A 451 3.03 -1.36 -26.10
CA GLU A 451 3.38 -2.10 -27.31
C GLU A 451 4.90 -2.20 -27.47
N SER A 452 5.41 -3.34 -27.94
CA SER A 452 6.85 -3.58 -28.11
C SER A 452 7.53 -2.61 -29.10
N THR A 453 6.73 -1.96 -29.96
CA THR A 453 7.16 -0.93 -30.92
C THR A 453 7.15 0.49 -30.33
N ASP A 454 6.64 0.68 -29.11
CA ASP A 454 6.51 1.98 -28.46
C ASP A 454 7.82 2.46 -27.82
N LYS A 455 8.69 3.00 -28.67
CA LYS A 455 9.94 3.66 -28.26
C LYS A 455 9.71 4.93 -27.44
N SER A 456 8.56 5.59 -27.58
CA SER A 456 8.25 6.86 -26.91
C SER A 456 8.12 6.68 -25.40
N THR A 457 7.31 5.73 -24.96
CA THR A 457 7.07 5.50 -23.52
C THR A 457 8.36 5.06 -22.80
N ARG A 458 9.15 4.16 -23.41
CA ARG A 458 10.46 3.75 -22.87
C ARG A 458 11.52 4.85 -22.86
N SER A 459 11.42 5.82 -23.77
CA SER A 459 12.34 6.95 -23.78
C SER A 459 12.10 7.96 -22.65
N VAL A 460 10.87 8.02 -22.14
CA VAL A 460 10.47 8.96 -21.08
C VAL A 460 10.50 8.29 -19.72
N PHE A 461 9.86 7.14 -19.61
CA PHE A 461 9.68 6.46 -18.33
C PHE A 461 10.75 5.39 -18.11
N GLY A 462 11.25 4.73 -19.16
CA GLY A 462 12.18 3.61 -19.02
C GLY A 462 11.50 2.26 -19.24
N ASP A 463 12.14 1.19 -18.79
CA ASP A 463 11.60 -0.17 -18.90
C ASP A 463 10.59 -0.47 -17.79
N TYR A 464 9.98 -1.66 -17.87
CA TYR A 464 9.07 -2.13 -16.82
C TYR A 464 9.83 -2.39 -15.52
N VAL A 465 9.30 -1.82 -14.45
CA VAL A 465 9.79 -2.02 -13.08
C VAL A 465 9.04 -3.18 -12.43
N ASP A 466 7.73 -3.29 -12.70
CA ASP A 466 6.91 -4.39 -12.21
C ASP A 466 5.69 -4.63 -13.12
N ILE A 467 5.25 -5.89 -13.21
CA ILE A 467 4.12 -6.33 -14.04
C ILE A 467 3.17 -7.22 -13.23
N TYR A 468 1.91 -6.81 -13.19
CA TYR A 468 0.80 -7.57 -12.64
C TYR A 468 -0.36 -7.59 -13.65
N ASP A 469 -0.36 -8.61 -14.50
CA ASP A 469 -1.30 -8.72 -15.61
C ASP A 469 -2.69 -9.21 -15.19
N LEU A 470 -3.62 -9.20 -16.16
CA LEU A 470 -5.00 -9.64 -15.97
C LEU A 470 -5.09 -11.12 -15.56
N THR A 471 -4.21 -11.98 -16.08
CA THR A 471 -4.22 -13.41 -15.79
C THR A 471 -3.93 -13.64 -14.31
N ARG A 472 -2.84 -13.07 -13.81
CA ARG A 472 -2.44 -13.15 -12.40
C ARG A 472 -3.47 -12.51 -11.48
N ALA A 473 -4.01 -11.36 -11.87
CA ALA A 473 -5.04 -10.67 -11.09
C ALA A 473 -6.33 -11.49 -10.92
N VAL A 474 -6.75 -12.21 -11.97
CA VAL A 474 -7.91 -13.11 -11.91
C VAL A 474 -7.60 -14.36 -11.08
N GLU A 475 -6.42 -14.94 -11.23
CA GLU A 475 -5.99 -16.11 -10.44
C GLU A 475 -5.87 -15.82 -8.94
N ASP A 476 -5.51 -14.58 -8.60
CA ASP A 476 -5.42 -14.10 -7.22
C ASP A 476 -6.78 -13.64 -6.65
N GLY A 477 -7.83 -13.58 -7.49
CA GLY A 477 -9.12 -13.00 -7.11
C GLY A 477 -9.08 -11.49 -6.86
N ALA A 478 -8.05 -10.80 -7.34
CA ALA A 478 -7.95 -9.35 -7.28
C ALA A 478 -8.93 -8.67 -8.25
N THR A 479 -9.26 -9.33 -9.37
CA THR A 479 -10.26 -8.88 -10.35
C THR A 479 -11.23 -10.01 -10.71
N VAL A 480 -12.42 -9.63 -11.20
CA VAL A 480 -13.43 -10.60 -11.67
C VAL A 480 -13.19 -11.01 -13.13
N LYS A 481 -13.60 -12.22 -13.49
CA LYS A 481 -13.52 -12.71 -14.87
C LYS A 481 -14.47 -11.93 -15.78
N ILE A 482 -13.97 -11.47 -16.92
CA ILE A 482 -14.76 -10.85 -17.98
C ILE A 482 -15.14 -11.93 -18.99
N PHE A 483 -16.44 -12.12 -19.20
CA PHE A 483 -16.96 -12.99 -20.27
C PHE A 483 -17.41 -12.11 -21.44
N TYR A 484 -16.81 -12.30 -22.61
CA TYR A 484 -17.21 -11.59 -23.83
C TYR A 484 -18.19 -12.45 -24.65
N GLU A 485 -19.40 -11.93 -24.85
CA GLU A 485 -20.38 -12.49 -25.78
C GLU A 485 -20.44 -11.60 -27.03
N SER A 486 -19.91 -12.09 -28.16
CA SER A 486 -20.00 -11.37 -29.43
C SER A 486 -21.44 -11.36 -29.92
N ARG A 487 -22.08 -10.18 -29.94
CA ARG A 487 -23.40 -9.99 -30.55
C ARG A 487 -23.24 -9.34 -31.92
N LEU A 488 -23.30 -10.16 -32.96
CA LEU A 488 -23.43 -9.67 -34.33
C LEU A 488 -24.85 -9.16 -34.53
N ALA A 489 -25.03 -7.84 -34.51
CA ALA A 489 -26.23 -7.23 -35.05
C ALA A 489 -26.26 -7.53 -36.55
N LYS A 490 -27.28 -8.27 -37.00
CA LYS A 490 -27.54 -8.42 -38.44
C LYS A 490 -28.02 -7.08 -38.96
N VAL A 491 -27.10 -6.31 -39.54
CA VAL A 491 -27.44 -5.11 -40.29
C VAL A 491 -27.91 -5.59 -41.66
N SER A 492 -29.22 -5.51 -41.90
CA SER A 492 -29.81 -5.65 -43.23
C SER A 492 -30.39 -4.30 -43.62
N LEU A 493 -30.15 -3.88 -44.86
CA LEU A 493 -30.92 -2.79 -45.45
C LEU A 493 -32.40 -3.21 -45.53
N ASP A 494 -33.30 -2.24 -45.43
CA ASP A 494 -34.71 -2.54 -45.71
C ASP A 494 -34.92 -2.73 -47.23
N GLU A 495 -36.05 -3.31 -47.62
CA GLU A 495 -36.33 -3.58 -49.04
C GLU A 495 -36.36 -2.29 -49.89
N ALA A 496 -36.67 -1.14 -49.30
CA ALA A 496 -36.73 0.14 -49.99
C ALA A 496 -35.33 0.67 -50.32
N ASP A 497 -34.39 0.54 -49.37
CA ASP A 497 -32.98 0.89 -49.55
C ASP A 497 -32.31 -0.03 -50.58
N TYR A 498 -32.63 -1.33 -50.60
CA TYR A 498 -32.17 -2.25 -51.65
C TYR A 498 -32.70 -1.84 -53.03
N ALA A 499 -33.99 -1.53 -53.13
CA ALA A 499 -34.58 -1.10 -54.40
C ALA A 499 -34.00 0.24 -54.89
N ALA A 500 -33.69 1.17 -53.98
CA ALA A 500 -33.05 2.43 -54.31
C ALA A 500 -31.61 2.24 -54.80
N LEU A 501 -30.85 1.32 -54.19
CA LEU A 501 -29.50 0.96 -54.63
C LEU A 501 -29.49 0.27 -55.99
N ASP A 502 -30.42 -0.66 -56.23
CA ASP A 502 -30.58 -1.33 -57.52
C ASP A 502 -30.92 -0.32 -58.63
N ALA A 503 -31.85 0.60 -58.38
CA ALA A 503 -32.19 1.67 -59.33
C ALA A 503 -31.00 2.58 -59.65
N LEU A 504 -30.20 2.93 -58.63
CA LEU A 504 -29.01 3.76 -58.80
C LEU A 504 -27.90 3.02 -59.58
N ALA A 505 -27.77 1.71 -59.37
CA ALA A 505 -26.84 0.85 -60.10
C ALA A 505 -27.25 0.68 -61.58
N ASP A 506 -28.55 0.54 -61.85
CA ASP A 506 -29.11 0.49 -63.19
C ASP A 506 -28.91 1.82 -63.93
N GLU A 507 -29.16 2.96 -63.28
CA GLU A 507 -28.95 4.30 -63.85
C GLU A 507 -27.48 4.56 -64.23
N ILE A 508 -26.54 4.12 -63.39
CA ILE A 508 -25.10 4.22 -63.69
C ILE A 508 -24.72 3.27 -64.84
N SER A 509 -25.32 2.08 -64.92
CA SER A 509 -25.03 1.09 -65.96
C SER A 509 -25.59 1.49 -67.33
N GLU A 510 -26.68 2.26 -67.37
CA GLU A 510 -27.25 2.83 -68.62
C GLU A 510 -26.48 4.05 -69.14
N GLN A 511 -25.61 4.66 -68.32
CA GLN A 511 -24.79 5.83 -68.70
C GLN A 511 -23.36 5.50 -69.18
N VAL A 512 -22.98 4.20 -69.26
CA VAL A 512 -21.67 3.74 -69.75
C VAL A 512 -21.71 3.25 -71.19
#